data_AF-A0A6J4RKM4-F1
#
_entry.id   AF-A0A6J4RKM4-F1
#
_cell.length_a   1.000
_cell.length_b   1.000
_cell.length_c   1.000
_cell.angle_alpha   90.00
_cell.angle_beta   90.00
_cell.angle_gamma   90.00
#
_symmetry.space_group_name_H-M   'P 1'
#
loop_
_entity.id
_entity.type
_entity.pdbx_description
1 polymer ?
#
loop_
_entity_poly.entity_id
_entity_poly.type
_entity_poly.pdbx_seq_one_letter_code
_entity_poly.pdbx_strand_id
1 'polypeptide(L)'
;MDSTNAAAGYEAWERFGQASAYHRLLDHAHEHGFVLTYPRGKDETGYEREPWLNRYRKAEKAERIAEDGLSLQGLLVRDGAVPRCLSPA
;
A
#
# COMPACT_ATOMS: atom_id res chain seq x y z
N MET A 1 7.40 5.55 2.08
CA MET A 1 8.30 5.28 3.21
C MET A 1 8.58 3.79 3.13
N ASP A 2 9.86 3.45 3.07
CA ASP A 2 10.27 2.06 2.97
C ASP A 2 10.49 1.52 4.38
N SER A 3 9.88 0.39 4.66
CA SER A 3 9.93 -0.26 5.98
C SER A 3 10.39 -1.70 5.81
N THR A 4 11.32 -2.11 6.67
CA THR A 4 11.95 -3.42 6.65
C THR A 4 12.36 -3.80 8.09
N ASN A 5 12.90 -4.99 8.28
CA ASN A 5 13.39 -5.45 9.57
C ASN A 5 14.58 -6.40 9.41
N ALA A 6 15.13 -6.86 10.54
CA ALA A 6 16.25 -7.79 10.57
C ALA A 6 15.99 -9.09 9.79
N ALA A 7 14.74 -9.58 9.75
CA ALA A 7 14.39 -10.80 9.02
C ALA A 7 14.56 -10.67 7.50
N ALA A 8 14.52 -9.44 6.98
CA ALA A 8 14.79 -9.11 5.59
C ALA A 8 16.21 -8.54 5.37
N GLY A 9 17.10 -8.63 6.37
CA GLY A 9 18.46 -8.08 6.28
C GLY A 9 18.50 -6.54 6.27
N TYR A 10 17.40 -5.88 6.65
CA TYR A 10 17.20 -4.44 6.46
C TYR A 10 17.22 -3.98 5.00
N GLU A 11 16.93 -4.89 4.05
CA GLU A 11 16.85 -4.59 2.64
C GLU A 11 15.40 -4.36 2.19
N ALA A 12 15.21 -3.51 1.18
CA ALA A 12 13.94 -3.23 0.53
C ALA A 12 13.79 -4.14 -0.71
N TRP A 13 13.35 -5.36 -0.48
CA TRP A 13 13.28 -6.42 -1.49
C TRP A 13 12.16 -7.42 -1.18
N GLU A 14 11.87 -8.30 -2.15
CA GLU A 14 10.70 -9.18 -2.13
C GLU A 14 10.63 -10.06 -0.87
N ARG A 15 11.77 -10.47 -0.31
CA ARG A 15 11.82 -11.32 0.89
C ARG A 15 11.21 -10.66 2.12
N PHE A 16 11.14 -9.33 2.19
CA PHE A 16 10.41 -8.66 3.27
C PHE A 16 8.93 -9.09 3.30
N GLY A 17 8.33 -9.37 2.14
CA GLY A 17 6.96 -9.87 2.02
C GLY A 17 6.70 -11.24 2.67
N GLN A 18 7.74 -11.92 3.16
CA GLN A 18 7.65 -13.18 3.90
C GLN A 18 7.88 -13.00 5.41
N ALA A 19 8.32 -11.82 5.85
CA ALA A 19 8.64 -11.55 7.25
C ALA A 19 7.36 -11.41 8.09
N SER A 20 7.41 -11.80 9.37
CA SER A 20 6.31 -11.56 10.31
C SER A 20 5.99 -10.07 10.49
N ALA A 21 7.00 -9.20 10.37
CA ALA A 21 6.80 -7.75 10.42
C ALA A 21 5.97 -7.23 9.24
N TYR A 22 6.12 -7.82 8.06
CA TYR A 22 5.28 -7.45 6.91
C TYR A 22 3.82 -7.81 7.15
N HIS A 23 3.54 -9.02 7.65
CA HIS A 23 2.16 -9.41 8.01
C HIS A 23 1.56 -8.48 9.07
N ARG A 24 2.35 -8.10 10.08
CA ARG A 24 1.91 -7.12 11.09
C ARG A 24 1.58 -5.75 10.49
N LEU A 25 2.34 -5.31 9.48
CA LEU A 25 2.02 -4.08 8.76
C LEU A 25 0.74 -4.22 7.94
N LEU A 26 0.52 -5.36 7.27
CA LEU A 26 -0.75 -5.59 6.56
C LEU A 26 -1.96 -5.50 7.50
N ASP A 27 -1.83 -6.05 8.71
CA ASP A 27 -2.92 -6.12 9.68
C ASP A 27 -3.16 -4.79 10.40
N HIS A 28 -2.12 -3.98 10.67
CA HIS A 28 -2.23 -2.84 11.59
C HIS A 28 -1.79 -1.48 11.01
N ALA A 29 -1.16 -1.42 9.83
CA ALA A 29 -0.66 -0.15 9.30
C ALA A 29 -1.78 0.89 9.12
N HIS A 30 -2.98 0.43 8.76
CA HIS A 30 -4.13 1.30 8.52
C HIS A 30 -4.59 2.03 9.79
N GLU A 31 -4.49 1.40 10.96
CA GLU A 31 -4.79 2.01 12.27
C GLU A 31 -3.91 3.24 12.55
N HIS A 32 -2.73 3.27 11.95
CA HIS A 32 -1.77 4.37 12.08
C HIS A 32 -1.75 5.30 10.86
N GLY A 33 -2.70 5.15 9.94
CA GLY A 33 -2.80 5.98 8.74
C GLY A 33 -1.84 5.61 7.62
N PHE A 34 -1.26 4.42 7.63
CA PHE A 34 -0.39 3.91 6.58
C PHE A 34 -1.10 2.87 5.73
N VAL A 35 -0.80 2.86 4.43
CA VAL A 35 -1.28 1.85 3.48
C VAL A 35 -0.13 1.32 2.63
N LEU A 36 -0.21 0.05 2.26
CA LEU A 36 0.69 -0.53 1.28
C LEU A 36 0.43 0.10 -0.09
N THR A 37 1.48 0.62 -0.73
CA THR A 37 1.31 1.39 -1.97
C THR A 37 1.02 0.47 -3.16
N TYR A 38 1.74 -0.65 -3.25
CA TYR A 38 1.62 -1.64 -4.33
C TYR A 38 1.27 -3.02 -3.76
N PRO A 39 0.01 -3.22 -3.34
CA PRO A 39 -0.46 -4.50 -2.86
C PRO A 39 -0.51 -5.57 -3.95
N ARG A 40 -0.39 -6.83 -3.55
CA ARG A 40 -0.42 -7.98 -4.46
C ARG A 40 -1.78 -8.07 -5.18
N GLY A 41 -1.77 -8.30 -6.49
CA GLY A 41 -2.98 -8.48 -7.29
C GLY A 41 -3.74 -7.19 -7.59
N LYS A 42 -3.09 -6.03 -7.43
CA LYS A 42 -3.62 -4.70 -7.80
C LYS A 42 -2.80 -4.11 -8.93
N ASP A 43 -2.93 -4.72 -10.10
CA ASP A 43 -2.17 -4.38 -11.31
C ASP A 43 -2.55 -3.01 -11.86
N GLU A 44 -3.69 -2.43 -11.44
CA GLU A 44 -4.11 -1.08 -11.83
C GLU A 44 -3.11 0.00 -11.42
N THR A 45 -2.22 -0.31 -10.47
CA THR A 45 -1.15 0.58 -10.04
C THR A 45 -0.06 0.77 -11.08
N GLY A 46 0.12 -0.19 -11.99
CA GLY A 46 1.18 -0.17 -13.01
C GLY A 46 2.59 -0.43 -12.48
N TYR A 47 2.72 -0.86 -11.22
CA TYR A 47 4.01 -1.17 -10.58
C TYR A 47 4.03 -2.61 -10.08
N GLU A 48 5.22 -3.16 -9.97
CA GLU A 48 5.45 -4.45 -9.32
C GLU A 48 5.15 -4.36 -7.81
N ARG A 49 4.94 -5.52 -7.20
CA ARG A 49 4.66 -5.61 -5.76
C ARG A 49 5.90 -5.19 -4.96
N GLU A 50 5.76 -4.13 -4.18
CA GLU A 50 6.80 -3.64 -3.27
C GLU A 50 6.34 -3.80 -1.80
N PRO A 51 6.56 -4.96 -1.16
CA PRO A 51 6.07 -5.21 0.21
C PRO A 51 6.62 -4.24 1.27
N TRP A 52 7.70 -3.53 0.99
CA TRP A 52 8.32 -2.55 1.88
C TRP A 52 7.68 -1.15 1.81
N LEU A 53 7.00 -0.80 0.71
CA LEU A 53 6.62 0.58 0.43
C LEU A 53 5.24 0.94 1.02
N ASN A 54 5.27 1.64 2.16
CA ASN A 54 4.09 2.17 2.82
C ASN A 54 3.93 3.67 2.60
N ARG A 55 2.70 4.15 2.51
CA ARG A 55 2.39 5.56 2.31
C ARG A 55 1.41 6.06 3.36
N TYR A 56 1.71 7.20 3.94
CA TYR A 56 0.80 7.86 4.88
C TYR A 56 -0.37 8.52 4.15
N ARG A 57 -1.58 8.25 4.64
CA ARG A 57 -2.86 8.72 4.09
C ARG A 57 -3.85 9.24 5.13
N LYS A 58 -3.41 9.39 6.40
CA LYS A 58 -4.26 9.64 7.58
C LYS A 58 -5.12 8.42 7.92
N ALA A 59 -5.41 8.24 9.22
CA ALA A 59 -6.12 7.08 9.76
C ALA A 59 -7.44 6.80 9.01
N GLU A 60 -8.33 7.79 8.93
CA GLU A 60 -9.65 7.68 8.29
C GLU A 60 -9.60 7.11 6.85
N LYS A 61 -8.65 7.58 6.03
CA LYS A 61 -8.54 7.09 4.64
C LYS A 61 -7.86 5.72 4.57
N ALA A 62 -6.89 5.47 5.45
CA ALA A 62 -6.19 4.20 5.48
C ALA A 62 -7.12 3.07 5.94
N GLU A 63 -7.96 3.34 6.94
CA GLU A 63 -9.03 2.45 7.42
C GLU A 63 -10.00 2.11 6.29
N ARG A 64 -10.52 3.12 5.58
CA ARG A 64 -11.40 2.90 4.42
C ARG A 64 -10.73 2.06 3.31
N ILE A 65 -9.43 2.26 3.05
CA ILE A 65 -8.68 1.41 2.09
C ILE A 65 -8.64 -0.05 2.55
N ALA A 66 -8.40 -0.28 3.84
CA ALA A 66 -8.32 -1.61 4.43
C ALA A 66 -9.69 -2.32 4.42
N GLU A 67 -10.76 -1.65 4.85
CA GLU A 67 -12.12 -2.18 4.88
C GLU A 67 -12.65 -2.56 3.49
N ASP A 68 -12.37 -1.72 2.50
CA ASP A 68 -12.87 -1.92 1.13
C ASP A 68 -12.00 -2.88 0.31
N GLY A 69 -10.84 -3.32 0.82
CA GLY A 69 -9.89 -4.16 0.09
C GLY A 69 -9.36 -3.49 -1.20
N LEU A 70 -9.29 -2.16 -1.21
CA LEU A 70 -8.85 -1.37 -2.37
C LEU A 70 -7.34 -1.11 -2.33
N SER A 71 -6.77 -0.76 -3.49
CA SER A 71 -5.49 -0.05 -3.52
C SER A 71 -5.74 1.44 -3.24
N LEU A 72 -4.67 2.19 -2.93
CA LEU A 72 -4.75 3.65 -2.86
C LEU A 72 -5.29 4.24 -4.18
N GLN A 73 -4.86 3.71 -5.33
CA GLN A 73 -5.35 4.16 -6.63
C GLN A 73 -6.83 3.82 -6.83
N GLY A 74 -7.25 2.61 -6.45
CA GLY A 74 -8.65 2.20 -6.48
C GLY A 74 -9.54 3.13 -5.65
N LEU A 75 -9.10 3.53 -4.45
CA LEU A 75 -9.81 4.53 -3.64
C LEU A 75 -9.91 5.87 -4.37
N LEU A 76 -8.80 6.38 -4.92
CA LEU A 76 -8.78 7.68 -5.59
C LEU A 76 -9.71 7.72 -6.81
N VAL A 77 -9.69 6.67 -7.64
CA VAL A 77 -10.60 6.54 -8.78
C VAL A 77 -12.06 6.50 -8.31
N ARG A 78 -12.36 5.73 -7.26
CA ARG A 78 -13.71 5.65 -6.68
C ARG A 78 -14.21 7.00 -6.15
N ASP A 79 -13.34 7.75 -5.49
CA ASP A 79 -13.68 9.08 -4.94
C ASP A 79 -13.70 10.17 -6.03
N GLY A 80 -13.59 9.81 -7.32
CA GLY A 80 -13.60 10.74 -8.45
C GLY A 80 -12.33 11.59 -8.56
N ALA A 81 -11.32 11.30 -7.73
CA ALA A 81 -10.00 11.89 -7.82
C ALA A 81 -9.20 11.19 -8.91
N VAL A 82 -9.66 11.34 -10.16
CA VAL A 82 -8.94 10.81 -11.32
C VAL A 82 -7.67 11.65 -11.50
N PRO A 83 -6.47 11.05 -11.42
CA PRO A 83 -5.24 11.76 -11.71
C PRO A 83 -5.30 12.27 -13.15
N ARG A 84 -4.72 13.46 -13.40
CA ARG A 84 -4.75 14.11 -14.72
C ARG A 84 -4.18 13.24 -15.86
N CYS A 85 -3.38 12.21 -15.54
CA CYS A 85 -2.86 11.24 -16.51
C CYS A 85 -3.88 10.17 -16.95
N LEU A 86 -5.02 10.05 -16.28
CA LEU A 86 -6.10 9.09 -16.61
C LEU A 86 -7.37 9.80 -17.12
N SER A 87 -7.34 11.13 -17.25
CA SER A 87 -8.41 11.88 -17.89
C SER A 87 -8.30 11.71 -19.41
N PRO A 88 -9.37 11.28 -20.13
CA PRO A 88 -9.37 11.36 -21.58
C PRO A 88 -9.20 12.82 -22.02
N ALA A 89 -8.40 13.03 -23.08
CA ALA A 89 -8.14 14.34 -23.65
C ALA A 89 -9.42 15.00 -24.22
#